data_AF-A0A4Q2FRA9-F1
#
_entry.id   AF-A0A4Q2FRA9-F1
#
_cell.length_a   1.000
_cell.length_b   1.000
_cell.length_c   1.000
_cell.angle_alpha   90.00
_cell.angle_beta   90.00
_cell.angle_gamma   90.00
#
_symmetry.space_group_name_H-M   'P 1'
#
loop_
_entity.id
_entity.type
_entity.pdbx_description
1 polymer ?
#
loop_
_entity_poly.entity_id
_entity_poly.type
_entity_poly.pdbx_seq_one_letter_code
_entity_poly.pdbx_strand_id
1 'polypeptide(L)'
;MNTYFEEFEKGLQLVEEKLDILSEWHIAKNHDGATEIAEDCKSTISQLWTQFYKLSEAYKKQEVSHEDFFNRNVENLLGELKRYDEECTEKHGKAPDWLLFNFLDQVIKENGLSNGINHVTTSTWMYLRSLVVADLQKRGLLK
;
A
#
# COMPACT_ATOMS: atom_id res chain seq x y z
N MET A 1 8.56 6.28 -4.02
CA MET A 1 9.14 4.92 -4.00
C MET A 1 9.91 4.69 -5.28
N ASN A 2 9.29 4.89 -6.45
CA ASN A 2 9.95 4.79 -7.76
C ASN A 2 11.24 5.62 -7.88
N THR A 3 11.26 6.88 -7.46
CA THR A 3 12.48 7.72 -7.50
C THR A 3 13.64 7.14 -6.67
N TYR A 4 13.35 6.52 -5.53
CA TYR A 4 14.38 5.89 -4.69
C TYR A 4 14.94 4.62 -5.37
N PHE A 5 14.08 3.83 -6.01
CA PHE A 5 14.52 2.67 -6.79
C PHE A 5 15.37 3.07 -7.98
N GLU A 6 15.01 4.14 -8.70
CA GLU A 6 15.78 4.67 -9.83
C GLU A 6 17.16 5.19 -9.40
N GLU A 7 17.24 5.91 -8.27
CA GLU A 7 18.52 6.37 -7.71
C GLU A 7 19.39 5.19 -7.26
N PHE A 8 18.78 4.20 -6.62
CA PHE A 8 19.49 2.99 -6.19
C PHE A 8 20.00 2.17 -7.39
N GLU A 9 19.20 1.98 -8.43
CA GLU A 9 19.59 1.25 -9.65
C GLU A 9 20.76 1.94 -10.36
N LYS A 10 20.75 3.27 -10.45
CA LYS A 10 21.90 4.04 -10.96
C LYS A 10 23.16 3.84 -10.12
N GLY A 11 23.01 3.84 -8.79
CA GLY A 11 24.11 3.57 -7.88
C GLY A 11 24.68 2.15 -8.04
N LEU A 12 23.80 1.16 -8.21
CA LEU A 12 24.17 -0.23 -8.43
C LEU A 12 24.95 -0.40 -9.73
N GLN A 13 24.43 0.15 -10.84
CA GLN A 13 25.10 0.11 -12.14
C GLN A 13 26.49 0.74 -12.07
N LEU A 14 26.62 1.89 -11.40
CA LEU A 14 27.92 2.54 -11.21
C LEU A 14 28.90 1.63 -10.44
N VAL A 15 28.44 0.92 -9.40
CA VAL A 15 29.30 0.00 -8.63
C VAL A 15 29.73 -1.19 -9.49
N GLU A 16 28.82 -1.79 -10.26
CA GLU A 16 29.13 -2.88 -11.18
C GLU A 16 30.16 -2.45 -12.25
N GLU A 17 29.99 -1.26 -12.84
CA GLU A 17 30.94 -0.68 -13.79
C GLU A 17 32.33 -0.47 -13.18
N LYS A 18 32.41 -0.06 -11.91
CA LYS A 18 33.70 0.11 -11.22
C LYS A 18 34.37 -1.22 -10.90
N LEU A 19 33.59 -2.25 -10.55
CA LEU A 19 34.12 -3.59 -10.32
C LEU A 19 34.65 -4.21 -11.61
N ASP A 20 34.01 -3.97 -12.76
CA ASP A 20 34.51 -4.41 -14.06
C ASP A 20 35.87 -3.79 -14.40
N ILE A 21 35.99 -2.46 -14.25
CA ILE A 21 37.27 -1.77 -14.47
C ILE A 21 38.35 -2.29 -13.52
N LEU A 22 38.01 -2.57 -12.26
CA LEU A 22 38.95 -3.10 -11.28
C LEU A 22 39.40 -4.53 -11.63
N SER A 23 38.47 -5.37 -12.06
CA SER A 23 38.72 -6.73 -12.53
C SER A 23 39.67 -6.72 -13.74
N GLU A 24 39.37 -5.91 -14.77
CA GLU A 24 40.23 -5.74 -15.95
C GLU A 24 41.63 -5.24 -15.59
N TRP A 25 41.73 -4.31 -14.64
CA TRP A 25 43.01 -3.80 -14.17
C TRP A 25 43.84 -4.88 -13.46
N HIS A 26 43.21 -5.72 -12.64
CA HIS A 26 43.87 -6.85 -11.97
C HIS A 26 44.29 -7.95 -12.95
N ILE A 27 43.48 -8.23 -13.97
CA ILE A 27 43.83 -9.13 -15.08
C ILE A 27 45.09 -8.62 -15.80
N ALA A 28 45.12 -7.34 -16.16
CA ALA A 28 46.28 -6.75 -16.84
C ALA A 28 47.59 -6.78 -16.01
N LYS A 29 47.47 -6.99 -14.69
CA LYS A 29 48.60 -7.11 -13.76
C LYS A 29 48.92 -8.56 -13.37
N ASN A 30 48.20 -9.56 -13.91
CA ASN A 30 48.28 -10.96 -13.48
C ASN A 30 48.06 -11.14 -11.97
N HIS A 31 47.12 -10.36 -11.40
CA HIS A 31 46.72 -10.48 -9.99
C HIS A 31 45.46 -11.36 -9.88
N ASP A 32 45.59 -12.65 -10.19
CA ASP A 32 44.44 -13.57 -10.35
C ASP A 32 43.50 -13.59 -9.14
N GLY A 33 44.04 -13.60 -7.92
CA GLY A 33 43.22 -13.59 -6.70
C GLY A 33 42.45 -12.28 -6.48
N ALA A 34 42.96 -11.14 -6.97
CA ALA A 34 42.25 -9.87 -6.87
C ALA A 34 41.15 -9.75 -7.93
N THR A 35 41.37 -10.33 -9.11
CA THR A 35 40.33 -10.49 -10.15
C THR A 35 39.18 -11.35 -9.64
N GLU A 36 39.47 -12.51 -9.05
CA GLU A 36 38.45 -13.42 -8.50
C GLU A 36 37.58 -12.73 -7.46
N ILE A 37 38.20 -11.97 -6.54
CA ILE A 37 37.46 -11.19 -5.53
C ILE A 37 36.54 -10.14 -6.18
N ALA A 38 37.00 -9.44 -7.23
CA ALA A 38 36.20 -8.43 -7.91
C ALA A 38 34.97 -9.03 -8.61
N GLU A 39 35.15 -10.16 -9.30
CA GLU A 39 34.06 -10.90 -9.95
C GLU A 39 33.08 -11.50 -8.93
N ASP A 40 33.57 -12.04 -7.81
CA ASP A 40 32.73 -12.55 -6.73
C ASP A 40 31.89 -11.45 -6.09
N CYS A 41 32.47 -10.27 -5.87
CA CYS A 41 31.76 -9.09 -5.39
C CYS A 41 30.64 -8.69 -6.37
N LYS A 42 30.95 -8.63 -7.67
CA LYS A 42 29.96 -8.31 -8.72
C LYS A 42 28.81 -9.31 -8.70
N SER A 43 29.12 -10.61 -8.77
CA SER A 43 28.12 -11.69 -8.74
C SER A 43 27.22 -11.62 -7.50
N THR A 44 27.82 -11.41 -6.32
CA THR A 44 27.08 -11.30 -5.06
C THR A 44 26.15 -10.09 -5.05
N ILE A 45 26.62 -8.93 -5.52
CA ILE A 45 25.83 -7.70 -5.60
C ILE A 45 24.62 -7.88 -6.53
N SER A 46 24.82 -8.43 -7.74
CA SER A 46 23.71 -8.66 -8.68
C SER A 46 22.67 -9.67 -8.14
N GLN A 47 23.13 -10.69 -7.40
CA GLN A 47 22.23 -11.64 -6.74
C GLN A 47 21.42 -10.98 -5.62
N LEU A 48 22.05 -10.19 -4.75
CA LEU A 48 21.39 -9.47 -3.67
C LEU A 48 20.33 -8.52 -4.22
N TRP A 49 20.63 -7.81 -5.32
CA TRP A 49 19.66 -6.95 -5.98
C TRP A 49 18.45 -7.72 -6.50
N THR A 50 18.68 -8.85 -7.16
CA THR A 50 17.60 -9.72 -7.65
C THR A 50 16.70 -10.20 -6.52
N GLN A 51 17.28 -10.57 -5.38
CA GLN A 51 16.52 -10.99 -4.19
C GLN A 51 15.71 -9.84 -3.59
N PHE A 52 16.33 -8.66 -3.46
CA PHE A 52 15.65 -7.46 -2.99
C PHE A 52 14.47 -7.07 -3.88
N TYR A 53 14.64 -7.13 -5.21
CA TYR A 53 13.56 -6.85 -6.15
C TYR A 53 12.38 -7.81 -5.94
N LYS A 54 12.63 -9.12 -5.85
CA LYS A 54 11.59 -10.13 -5.55
C LYS A 54 10.89 -9.86 -4.22
N LEU A 55 11.63 -9.48 -3.19
CA LEU A 55 11.07 -9.11 -1.89
C LEU A 55 10.16 -7.89 -2.01
N SER A 56 10.59 -6.86 -2.74
CA SER A 56 9.80 -5.64 -2.97
C SER A 56 8.49 -5.93 -3.70
N GLU A 57 8.50 -6.81 -4.69
CA GLU A 57 7.29 -7.23 -5.41
C GLU A 57 6.35 -8.06 -4.53
N ALA A 58 6.89 -8.92 -3.67
CA ALA A 58 6.09 -9.65 -2.69
C ALA A 58 5.42 -8.69 -1.68
N TYR A 59 6.15 -7.66 -1.21
CA TYR A 59 5.60 -6.63 -0.33
C TYR A 59 4.47 -5.85 -1.00
N LYS A 60 4.65 -5.38 -2.24
CA LYS A 60 3.58 -4.67 -2.98
C LYS A 60 2.32 -5.52 -3.11
N LYS A 61 2.46 -6.82 -3.41
CA LYS A 61 1.32 -7.74 -3.50
C LYS A 61 0.60 -7.93 -2.16
N GLN A 62 1.36 -8.02 -1.06
CA GLN A 62 0.76 -8.08 0.28
C GLN A 62 0.05 -6.79 0.66
N GLU A 63 0.59 -5.63 0.30
CA GLU A 63 -0.01 -4.32 0.58
C GLU A 63 -1.34 -4.12 -0.18
N VAL A 64 -1.40 -4.50 -1.46
CA VAL A 64 -2.66 -4.54 -2.23
C VAL A 64 -3.67 -5.49 -1.58
N SER A 65 -3.21 -6.66 -1.11
CA SER A 65 -4.07 -7.60 -0.38
C SER A 65 -4.61 -7.00 0.92
N HIS A 66 -3.87 -6.11 1.59
CA HIS A 66 -4.34 -5.44 2.80
C HIS A 66 -5.38 -4.35 2.48
N GLU A 67 -5.21 -3.58 1.41
CA GLU A 67 -6.22 -2.60 0.97
C GLU A 67 -7.52 -3.30 0.55
N ASP A 68 -7.42 -4.39 -0.24
CA ASP A 68 -8.59 -5.18 -0.64
C ASP A 68 -9.29 -5.81 0.57
N PHE A 69 -8.52 -6.34 1.54
CA PHE A 69 -9.07 -6.89 2.77
C PHE A 69 -9.75 -5.81 3.62
N PHE A 70 -9.14 -4.64 3.75
CA PHE A 70 -9.74 -3.49 4.43
C PHE A 70 -11.04 -3.07 3.77
N ASN A 71 -11.05 -2.86 2.44
CA ASN A 71 -12.24 -2.46 1.70
C ASN A 71 -13.38 -3.47 1.88
N ARG A 72 -13.10 -4.78 1.73
CA ARG A 72 -14.09 -5.85 1.94
C ARG A 72 -14.66 -5.85 3.36
N ASN A 73 -13.82 -5.61 4.37
CA ASN A 73 -14.28 -5.56 5.76
C ASN A 73 -15.19 -4.36 6.01
N VAL A 74 -14.85 -3.18 5.48
CA VAL A 74 -15.67 -1.97 5.61
C VAL A 74 -17.01 -2.15 4.88
N GLU A 75 -16.99 -2.68 3.66
CA GLU A 75 -18.21 -2.99 2.90
C GLU A 75 -19.12 -3.97 3.65
N ASN A 76 -18.55 -5.05 4.19
CA ASN A 76 -19.30 -6.04 4.95
C ASN A 76 -19.92 -5.44 6.23
N LEU A 77 -19.13 -4.71 7.02
CA LEU A 77 -19.62 -4.05 8.24
C LEU A 77 -20.74 -3.06 7.97
N LEU A 78 -20.61 -2.22 6.94
CA LEU A 78 -21.66 -1.26 6.58
C LEU A 78 -22.90 -1.93 6.00
N GLY A 79 -22.73 -3.01 5.24
CA GLY A 79 -23.84 -3.83 4.74
C GLY A 79 -24.63 -4.47 5.88
N GLU A 80 -23.94 -5.05 6.85
CA GLU A 80 -24.53 -5.65 8.05
C GLU A 80 -25.28 -4.61 8.91
N LEU A 81 -24.68 -3.44 9.14
CA LEU A 81 -25.32 -2.34 9.87
C LEU A 81 -26.58 -1.82 9.18
N LYS A 82 -26.52 -1.63 7.85
CA LYS A 82 -27.68 -1.20 7.07
C LYS A 82 -28.80 -2.23 7.11
N ARG A 83 -28.48 -3.51 6.93
CA ARG A 83 -29.47 -4.59 6.98
C ARG A 83 -30.16 -4.65 8.35
N TYR A 84 -29.40 -4.51 9.43
CA TYR A 84 -29.97 -4.46 10.78
C TYR A 84 -30.94 -3.27 10.95
N ASP A 85 -30.54 -2.08 10.48
CA ASP A 85 -31.38 -0.88 10.53
C ASP A 85 -32.66 -1.03 9.70
N GLU A 86 -32.60 -1.65 8.52
CA GLU A 86 -33.74 -1.99 7.67
C GLU A 86 -34.70 -2.97 8.37
N GLU A 87 -34.18 -4.08 8.91
CA GLU A 87 -34.98 -5.08 9.64
C GLU A 87 -35.68 -4.48 10.87
N CYS A 88 -35.01 -3.59 11.61
CA CYS A 88 -35.59 -2.90 12.75
C CYS A 88 -36.68 -1.92 12.30
N THR A 89 -36.46 -1.19 11.21
CA THR A 89 -37.45 -0.25 10.65
C THR A 89 -38.71 -0.99 10.18
N GLU A 90 -38.56 -2.13 9.52
CA GLU A 90 -39.68 -2.99 9.10
C GLU A 90 -40.50 -3.50 10.30
N LYS A 91 -39.83 -3.96 11.37
CA LYS A 91 -40.51 -4.47 12.58
C LYS A 91 -41.24 -3.39 13.37
N HIS A 92 -40.71 -2.17 13.40
CA HIS A 92 -41.23 -1.09 14.24
C HIS A 92 -42.11 -0.08 13.49
N GLY A 93 -42.22 -0.19 12.16
CA GLY A 93 -43.05 0.68 11.31
C GLY A 93 -42.53 2.12 11.17
N LYS A 94 -41.46 2.47 11.89
CA LYS A 94 -40.70 3.72 11.81
C LYS A 94 -39.26 3.43 12.17
N ALA A 95 -38.31 4.18 11.61
CA ALA A 95 -36.90 4.06 11.97
C ALA A 95 -36.71 4.48 13.43
N PRO A 96 -36.24 3.61 14.32
CA PRO A 96 -35.93 4.00 15.68
C PRO A 96 -34.72 4.96 15.76
N ASP A 97 -34.72 5.85 16.76
CA ASP A 97 -33.71 6.91 16.91
C ASP A 97 -32.31 6.38 17.31
N TRP A 98 -32.19 5.08 17.60
CA TRP A 98 -30.92 4.41 17.96
C TRP A 98 -30.31 3.60 16.81
N LEU A 99 -30.86 3.72 15.60
CA LEU A 99 -30.33 3.07 14.41
C LEU A 99 -29.04 3.75 13.94
N LEU A 100 -27.93 3.04 14.09
CA LEU A 100 -26.58 3.61 13.97
C LEU A 100 -26.26 4.03 12.54
N PHE A 101 -26.65 3.24 11.53
CA PHE A 101 -26.36 3.59 10.14
C PHE A 101 -27.21 4.79 9.70
N ASN A 102 -28.49 4.82 10.08
CA ASN A 102 -29.35 5.98 9.81
C ASN A 102 -28.84 7.27 10.47
N PHE A 103 -28.38 7.19 11.72
CA PHE A 103 -27.77 8.32 12.41
C PHE A 103 -26.51 8.81 11.68
N LEU A 104 -25.61 7.88 11.29
CA LEU A 104 -24.39 8.22 10.56
C LEU A 104 -24.68 8.85 9.19
N ASP A 105 -25.60 8.26 8.41
CA ASP A 105 -26.01 8.80 7.11
C ASP A 105 -26.62 10.20 7.24
N GLN A 106 -27.47 10.42 8.25
CA GLN A 106 -28.05 11.73 8.53
C GLN A 106 -26.98 12.77 8.86
N VAL A 107 -26.08 12.48 9.80
CA VAL A 107 -25.00 13.39 10.19
C VAL A 107 -24.10 13.73 9.00
N ILE A 108 -23.77 12.75 8.16
CA ILE A 108 -22.92 12.95 6.98
C ILE A 108 -23.60 13.87 5.95
N LYS A 109 -24.91 13.70 5.73
CA LYS A 109 -25.68 14.55 4.82
C LYS A 109 -25.86 15.97 5.35
N GLU A 110 -26.27 16.10 6.61
CA GLU A 110 -26.54 17.41 7.24
C GLU A 110 -25.30 18.28 7.34
N ASN A 111 -24.12 17.67 7.47
CA ASN A 111 -22.83 18.38 7.55
C ASN A 111 -22.10 18.49 6.20
N GLY A 112 -22.72 18.06 5.09
CA GLY A 112 -22.11 18.14 3.75
C GLY A 112 -20.84 17.30 3.58
N LEU A 113 -20.69 16.23 4.36
CA LEU A 113 -19.48 15.40 4.43
C LEU A 113 -19.41 14.35 3.31
N SER A 114 -20.47 14.24 2.49
CA SER A 114 -20.58 13.27 1.40
C SER A 114 -19.87 13.68 0.10
N ASN A 115 -19.20 14.84 0.07
CA ASN A 115 -18.55 15.38 -1.14
C ASN A 115 -19.47 15.39 -2.38
N GLY A 116 -20.77 15.66 -2.19
CA GLY A 116 -21.76 15.71 -3.27
C GLY A 116 -22.38 14.37 -3.67
N ILE A 117 -22.12 13.29 -2.92
CA ILE A 117 -22.70 11.97 -3.16
C ILE A 117 -24.04 11.84 -2.43
N ASN A 118 -25.08 11.50 -3.19
CA ASN A 118 -26.45 11.37 -2.68
C ASN A 118 -26.86 9.92 -2.36
N HIS A 119 -26.08 8.93 -2.81
CA HIS A 119 -26.37 7.52 -2.49
C HIS A 119 -25.97 7.22 -1.05
N VAL A 120 -26.95 6.91 -0.21
CA VAL A 120 -26.86 6.70 1.25
C VAL A 120 -25.64 5.86 1.66
N THR A 121 -25.58 4.61 1.22
CA THR A 121 -24.50 3.67 1.58
C THR A 121 -23.13 4.09 1.05
N THR A 122 -23.09 4.72 -0.13
CA THR A 122 -21.83 5.17 -0.74
C THR A 122 -21.31 6.42 -0.03
N SER A 123 -22.20 7.32 0.39
CA SER A 123 -21.83 8.55 1.10
C SER A 123 -21.21 8.23 2.47
N THR A 124 -21.83 7.32 3.22
CA THR A 124 -21.32 6.86 4.53
C THR A 124 -20.01 6.11 4.38
N TRP A 125 -19.89 5.21 3.40
CA TRP A 125 -18.64 4.49 3.12
C TRP A 125 -17.51 5.44 2.74
N MET A 126 -17.74 6.39 1.82
CA MET A 126 -16.68 7.29 1.36
C MET A 126 -16.18 8.20 2.47
N TYR A 127 -17.08 8.71 3.32
CA TYR A 127 -16.68 9.52 4.46
C TYR A 127 -15.87 8.72 5.49
N LEU A 128 -16.35 7.55 5.93
CA LEU A 128 -15.62 6.72 6.89
C LEU A 128 -14.27 6.25 6.34
N ARG A 129 -14.22 5.85 5.06
CA ARG A 129 -12.96 5.52 4.38
C ARG A 129 -12.01 6.70 4.38
N SER A 130 -12.49 7.91 4.12
CA SER A 130 -11.65 9.12 4.15
C SER A 130 -11.03 9.38 5.53
N LEU A 131 -11.76 9.13 6.62
CA LEU A 131 -11.25 9.27 7.98
C LEU A 131 -10.13 8.27 8.28
N VAL A 132 -10.29 7.01 7.84
CA VAL A 132 -9.25 5.99 8.00
C VAL A 132 -8.03 6.31 7.14
N VAL A 133 -8.22 6.68 5.87
CA VAL A 133 -7.12 7.11 4.99
C VAL A 133 -6.36 8.29 5.61
N ALA A 134 -7.07 9.28 6.15
CA ALA A 134 -6.44 10.43 6.80
C ALA A 134 -5.65 10.05 8.07
N ASP A 135 -6.14 9.12 8.89
CA ASP A 135 -5.40 8.61 10.05
C ASP A 135 -4.15 7.82 9.62
N LEU A 136 -4.26 6.96 8.59
CA LEU A 136 -3.12 6.21 8.05
C LEU A 136 -2.05 7.14 7.45
N GLN A 137 -2.46 8.19 6.73
CA GLN A 137 -1.55 9.22 6.21
C GLN A 137 -0.85 9.98 7.34
N LYS A 138 -1.59 10.40 8.38
CA LYS A 138 -1.01 11.07 9.56
C LYS A 138 0.04 10.21 10.27
N ARG A 139 -0.15 8.88 10.27
CA ARG A 139 0.79 7.92 10.86
C ARG A 139 1.94 7.53 9.92
N GLY A 140 1.95 8.03 8.68
CA GLY A 140 2.95 7.69 7.67
C GLY A 140 2.83 6.26 7.12
N LEU A 141 1.68 5.62 7.33
CA LEU A 141 1.39 4.24 6.90
C LEU A 141 0.77 4.16 5.50
N LEU A 142 0.20 5.26 5.01
CA LEU A 142 -0.29 5.43 3.65
C LEU A 142 0.30 6.72 3.09
N LYS A 143 0.69 6.73 1.81
CA LYS A 143 1.23 7.93 1.13
C LYS A 143 0.14 8.60 0.30
#